data_AF-A0A956KZA8-F1
#
_entry.id   AF-A0A956KZA8-F1
#
_cell.length_a   1.000
_cell.length_b   1.000
_cell.length_c   1.000
_cell.angle_alpha   90.00
_cell.angle_beta   90.00
_cell.angle_gamma   90.00
#
_symmetry.space_group_name_H-M   'P 1'
#
loop_
_entity.id
_entity.type
_entity.pdbx_description
1 polymer ?
#
loop_
_entity_poly.entity_id
_entity_poly.type
_entity_poly.pdbx_seq_one_letter_code
_entity_poly.pdbx_strand_id
1 'polypeptide(L)'
;MTLATTATAIDCRGQRCPAPILATAKAARTLGSTGGGTLEVSADDDAFPLDIRSWCRSSGSELVELASVGGVHTAIVRVGSSSPGGSVRSSARSSAPPKLAAAPPPPPPPAPRHSEPNVVELPAVLDCRGQSCPEPILGVARRARTLGAGSQLEVIADDPAFRLDLESWCRSSGARLLSMEPEGNALRARLVLAGPGSASAPVPAARPVSVAPSDASVISLQGVAPSDRVPLLEQRAAVLRGGTTVRIVVDDTDFSVSLVQWAATAGHRLISLDARGPLEAEVQLAADPPPSTALAPVDSTALQPATADNLCTLLVLHNDREALLAALLVGVGAAAQGMDVMMFFTFWGLNLLRGDDPNPAMPKEKVSWAQRMFKWMMPRGPRQQKLGKLDMAGIGRGMLGSIMKRYELMDIPDLMAAAEEQGVRFVACTMSMQVMGITKRDLAPRNNLDFGGVAAFVESAGRSRMSLTF
;
A
#
# COMPACT_ATOMS: atom_id res chain seq x y z
N MET A 1 35.61 7.53 26.71
CA MET A 1 34.96 6.21 26.61
C MET A 1 34.66 5.96 25.14
N THR A 2 35.49 5.17 24.48
CA THR A 2 35.30 4.74 23.09
C THR A 2 34.18 3.70 23.11
N LEU A 3 32.99 4.06 22.62
CA LEU A 3 31.91 3.10 22.42
C LEU A 3 32.42 2.05 21.43
N ALA A 4 32.46 0.79 21.86
CA ALA A 4 32.81 -0.31 20.96
C ALA A 4 31.74 -0.39 19.87
N THR A 5 32.12 -0.07 18.63
CA THR A 5 31.24 -0.20 17.47
C THR A 5 30.98 -1.68 17.23
N THR A 6 29.77 -2.16 17.52
CA THR A 6 29.36 -3.52 17.22
C THR A 6 29.42 -3.74 15.71
N ALA A 7 30.26 -4.67 15.25
CA ALA A 7 30.38 -5.05 13.84
C ALA A 7 29.71 -6.40 13.61
N THR A 8 28.80 -6.47 12.62
CA THR A 8 28.17 -7.71 12.15
C THR A 8 28.53 -7.92 10.68
N ALA A 9 28.80 -9.16 10.27
CA ALA A 9 29.05 -9.50 8.88
C ALA A 9 28.02 -10.52 8.39
N ILE A 10 27.49 -10.33 7.18
CA ILE A 10 26.59 -11.27 6.51
C ILE A 10 27.13 -11.61 5.11
N ASP A 11 27.08 -12.90 4.78
CA ASP A 11 27.50 -13.43 3.48
C ASP A 11 26.27 -13.94 2.72
N CYS A 12 25.99 -13.27 1.60
CA CYS A 12 24.85 -13.51 0.72
C CYS A 12 25.30 -14.00 -0.66
N ARG A 13 26.55 -14.45 -0.82
CA ARG A 13 27.02 -15.03 -2.09
C ARG A 13 26.20 -16.26 -2.49
N GLY A 14 25.99 -16.45 -3.79
CA GLY A 14 25.07 -17.43 -4.37
C GLY A 14 23.63 -16.93 -4.47
N GLN A 15 23.21 -16.04 -3.57
CA GLN A 15 21.83 -15.57 -3.50
C GLN A 15 21.55 -14.46 -4.50
N ARG A 16 20.31 -14.42 -5.00
CA ARG A 16 19.84 -13.41 -5.95
C ARG A 16 18.79 -12.49 -5.33
N CYS A 17 18.54 -11.36 -5.99
CA CYS A 17 17.51 -10.42 -5.59
C CYS A 17 16.16 -11.13 -5.29
N PRO A 18 15.47 -10.81 -4.17
CA PRO A 18 15.77 -9.77 -3.18
C PRO A 18 16.52 -10.24 -1.93
N ALA A 19 17.05 -11.47 -1.91
CA ALA A 19 17.58 -12.09 -0.69
C ALA A 19 18.71 -11.28 0.02
N PRO A 20 19.72 -10.74 -0.68
CA PRO A 20 20.77 -9.94 -0.03
C PRO A 20 20.23 -8.72 0.73
N ILE A 21 19.23 -8.03 0.19
CA ILE A 21 18.62 -6.86 0.85
C ILE A 21 17.73 -7.27 2.02
N LEU A 22 17.04 -8.41 1.93
CA LEU A 22 16.27 -8.92 3.06
C LEU A 22 17.18 -9.30 4.24
N ALA A 23 18.29 -9.96 3.95
CA ALA A 23 19.30 -10.28 4.95
C ALA A 23 19.88 -9.00 5.57
N THR A 24 20.20 -8.01 4.73
CA THR A 24 20.65 -6.68 5.17
C THR A 24 19.64 -6.02 6.10
N ALA A 25 18.37 -5.93 5.69
CA ALA A 25 17.31 -5.30 6.47
C ALA A 25 17.08 -6.00 7.81
N LYS A 26 17.12 -7.34 7.83
CA LYS A 26 16.99 -8.14 9.06
C LYS A 26 18.16 -7.92 10.02
N ALA A 27 19.39 -7.94 9.51
CA ALA A 27 20.59 -7.69 10.31
C ALA A 27 20.59 -6.24 10.85
N ALA A 28 20.24 -5.26 10.02
CA ALA A 28 20.16 -3.86 10.40
C ALA A 28 19.11 -3.61 11.49
N ARG A 29 17.91 -4.23 11.41
CA ARG A 29 16.90 -4.14 12.49
C ARG A 29 17.43 -4.70 13.81
N THR A 30 18.12 -5.83 13.76
CA THR A 30 18.72 -6.46 14.94
C THR A 30 19.77 -5.53 15.56
N LEU A 31 20.70 -5.01 14.74
CA LEU A 31 21.72 -4.06 15.18
C LEU A 31 21.14 -2.77 15.77
N GLY A 32 20.13 -2.19 15.11
CA GLY A 32 19.43 -0.99 15.58
C GLY A 32 18.81 -1.20 16.95
N SER A 33 18.21 -2.36 17.21
CA SER A 33 17.64 -2.69 18.53
C SER A 33 18.68 -2.81 19.65
N THR A 34 19.95 -3.03 19.31
CA THR A 34 21.08 -3.17 20.26
C THR A 34 21.94 -1.90 20.37
N GLY A 35 21.48 -0.76 19.84
CA GLY A 35 22.20 0.52 19.93
C GLY A 35 22.98 0.92 18.67
N GLY A 36 22.71 0.28 17.52
CA GLY A 36 23.37 0.57 16.25
C GLY A 36 24.73 -0.12 16.09
N GLY A 37 25.38 0.11 14.96
CA GLY A 37 26.67 -0.51 14.66
C GLY A 37 27.02 -0.47 13.17
N THR A 38 28.04 -1.24 12.81
CA THR A 38 28.47 -1.43 11.42
C THR A 38 28.06 -2.82 10.93
N LEU A 39 27.49 -2.88 9.74
CA LEU A 39 27.10 -4.09 9.04
C LEU A 39 27.92 -4.22 7.76
N GLU A 40 28.65 -5.32 7.62
CA GLU A 40 29.33 -5.70 6.39
C GLU A 40 28.48 -6.74 5.64
N VAL A 41 28.23 -6.51 4.36
CA VAL A 41 27.40 -7.36 3.51
C VAL A 41 28.18 -7.75 2.27
N SER A 42 28.34 -9.05 2.01
CA SER A 42 28.95 -9.56 0.78
C SER A 42 27.92 -10.26 -0.10
N ALA A 43 27.87 -9.93 -1.39
CA ALA A 43 26.97 -10.56 -2.37
C ALA A 43 27.61 -10.62 -3.77
N ASP A 44 27.29 -11.64 -4.57
CA ASP A 44 27.71 -11.79 -5.97
C ASP A 44 26.54 -11.60 -6.96
N ASP A 45 25.56 -10.81 -6.53
CA ASP A 45 24.40 -10.41 -7.31
C ASP A 45 24.63 -9.05 -7.99
N ASP A 46 24.51 -9.01 -9.32
CA ASP A 46 24.79 -7.81 -10.13
C ASP A 46 23.87 -6.63 -9.78
N ALA A 47 22.68 -6.88 -9.23
CA ALA A 47 21.75 -5.82 -8.80
C ALA A 47 22.10 -5.25 -7.42
N PHE A 48 22.86 -5.99 -6.60
CA PHE A 48 23.15 -5.62 -5.22
C PHE A 48 23.75 -4.21 -5.05
N PRO A 49 24.71 -3.73 -5.88
CA PRO A 49 25.24 -2.38 -5.77
C PRO A 49 24.19 -1.26 -5.88
N LEU A 50 23.18 -1.44 -6.74
CA LEU A 50 22.09 -0.48 -6.90
C LEU A 50 21.10 -0.61 -5.74
N ASP A 51 20.75 -1.85 -5.42
CA ASP A 51 19.77 -2.17 -4.40
C ASP A 51 20.21 -1.71 -3.01
N ILE A 52 21.48 -1.92 -2.63
CA ILE A 52 22.02 -1.52 -1.33
C ILE A 52 22.07 0.00 -1.18
N ARG A 53 22.38 0.73 -2.25
CA ARG A 53 22.34 2.20 -2.28
C ARG A 53 20.90 2.70 -2.14
N SER A 54 19.95 2.05 -2.81
CA SER A 54 18.53 2.38 -2.67
C SER A 54 18.04 2.15 -1.25
N TRP A 55 18.38 0.98 -0.69
CA TRP A 55 18.02 0.59 0.66
C TRP A 55 18.63 1.49 1.74
N CYS A 56 19.89 1.89 1.61
CA CYS A 56 20.52 2.83 2.57
C CYS A 56 19.78 4.18 2.57
N ARG A 57 19.46 4.72 1.38
CA ARG A 57 18.70 5.97 1.24
C ARG A 57 17.30 5.89 1.86
N SER A 58 16.59 4.78 1.68
CA SER A 58 15.22 4.63 2.19
C SER A 58 15.16 4.28 3.69
N SER A 59 16.10 3.48 4.19
CA SER A 59 16.18 3.12 5.61
C SER A 59 16.78 4.21 6.51
N GLY A 60 17.43 5.22 5.91
CA GLY A 60 18.23 6.21 6.63
C GLY A 60 19.58 5.69 7.13
N SER A 61 19.98 4.47 6.72
CA SER A 61 21.31 3.93 7.02
C SER A 61 22.36 4.57 6.12
N GLU A 62 23.60 4.69 6.62
CA GLU A 62 24.70 5.30 5.86
C GLU A 62 25.52 4.21 5.16
N LEU A 63 25.63 4.29 3.84
CA LEU A 63 26.58 3.45 3.08
C LEU A 63 27.98 4.05 3.20
N VAL A 64 28.83 3.43 4.01
CA VAL A 64 30.20 3.90 4.28
C VAL A 64 31.13 3.54 3.13
N GLU A 65 31.04 2.29 2.65
CA GLU A 65 31.89 1.79 1.57
C GLU A 65 31.13 0.79 0.71
N LEU A 66 31.46 0.76 -0.59
CA LEU A 66 31.03 -0.28 -1.51
C LEU A 66 32.17 -0.59 -2.47
N ALA A 67 32.68 -1.82 -2.42
CA ALA A 67 33.74 -2.31 -3.27
C ALA A 67 33.26 -3.51 -4.10
N SER A 68 33.81 -3.65 -5.31
CA SER A 68 33.50 -4.75 -6.22
C SER A 68 34.82 -5.38 -6.68
N VAL A 69 35.09 -6.62 -6.25
CA VAL A 69 36.32 -7.33 -6.60
C VAL A 69 35.97 -8.74 -7.06
N GLY A 70 36.36 -9.09 -8.28
CA GLY A 70 36.17 -10.46 -8.80
C GLY A 70 34.71 -10.93 -8.87
N GLY A 71 33.76 -10.02 -9.13
CA GLY A 71 32.32 -10.33 -9.17
C GLY A 71 31.64 -10.42 -7.80
N VAL A 72 32.38 -10.16 -6.72
CA VAL A 72 31.81 -10.05 -5.37
C VAL A 72 31.75 -8.57 -4.98
N HIS A 73 30.59 -8.16 -4.50
CA HIS A 73 30.29 -6.83 -3.97
C HIS A 73 30.29 -6.87 -2.45
N THR A 74 31.11 -6.04 -1.82
CA THR A 74 31.15 -5.88 -0.36
C THR A 74 30.74 -4.47 0.01
N ALA A 75 29.66 -4.36 0.79
CA ALA A 75 29.12 -3.10 1.30
C ALA A 75 29.34 -2.98 2.80
N ILE A 76 29.84 -1.83 3.25
CA ILE A 76 29.93 -1.47 4.67
C ILE A 76 28.85 -0.43 4.95
N VAL A 77 27.90 -0.78 5.81
CA VAL A 77 26.75 0.04 6.17
C VAL A 77 26.82 0.41 7.65
N ARG A 78 26.66 1.69 7.98
CA ARG A 78 26.50 2.15 9.36
C ARG A 78 25.02 2.32 9.68
N VAL A 79 24.58 1.64 10.72
CA VAL A 79 23.20 1.63 11.21
C VAL A 79 23.15 2.41 12.53
N GLY A 80 22.31 3.45 12.60
CA GLY A 80 22.14 4.25 13.81
C GLY A 80 21.41 3.49 14.93
N SER A 81 21.52 3.99 16.17
CA SER A 81 20.76 3.50 17.34
C SER A 81 19.25 3.76 17.26
N SER A 82 18.80 4.39 16.17
CA SER A 82 17.41 4.57 15.83
C SER A 82 17.28 4.67 14.30
N SER A 83 16.58 3.73 13.67
CA SER A 83 16.01 3.92 12.33
C SER A 83 14.68 3.16 12.19
N PRO A 84 13.78 3.65 11.32
CA PRO A 84 12.33 3.48 11.40
C PRO A 84 11.88 2.13 10.82
N GLY A 85 10.81 1.57 11.40
CA GLY A 85 10.20 0.34 10.88
C GLY A 85 9.58 -0.55 11.95
N GLY A 86 8.89 0.06 12.91
CA GLY A 86 8.06 -0.66 13.86
C GLY A 86 6.87 0.21 14.19
N SER A 87 5.72 -0.07 13.58
CA SER A 87 4.44 0.43 14.08
C SER A 87 4.37 0.07 15.55
N VAL A 88 4.51 1.09 16.41
CA VAL A 88 4.25 0.96 17.85
C VAL A 88 2.77 0.65 17.96
N ARG A 89 2.43 -0.64 18.06
CA ARG A 89 1.13 -1.03 18.62
C ARG A 89 1.12 -0.45 20.03
N SER A 90 0.29 0.57 20.23
CA SER A 90 -0.07 1.11 21.53
C SER A 90 -0.72 -0.01 22.36
N SER A 91 0.11 -0.81 23.01
CA SER A 91 -0.30 -1.69 24.10
C SER A 91 -0.53 -0.80 25.33
N ALA A 92 -1.75 -0.28 25.46
CA ALA A 92 -2.22 0.28 26.73
C ALA A 92 -2.35 -0.88 27.74
N ARG A 93 -1.26 -1.21 28.45
CA ARG A 93 -1.33 -2.01 29.68
C ARG A 93 -1.90 -1.14 30.78
N SER A 94 -3.08 -1.52 31.24
CA SER A 94 -3.70 -1.07 32.49
C SER A 94 -2.70 -1.15 33.64
N SER A 95 -2.41 0.00 34.26
CA SER A 95 -1.89 0.05 35.62
C SER A 95 -2.61 1.19 36.35
N ALA A 96 -3.20 0.84 37.49
CA ALA A 96 -3.99 1.73 38.32
C ALA A 96 -3.11 2.80 38.97
N PRO A 97 -3.54 4.07 39.04
CA PRO A 97 -2.81 5.10 39.78
C PRO A 97 -3.07 4.96 41.30
N PRO A 98 -2.11 5.38 42.15
CA PRO A 98 -2.26 5.33 43.61
C PRO A 98 -3.23 6.41 44.10
N LYS A 99 -3.97 6.09 45.16
CA LYS A 99 -4.87 7.01 45.88
C LYS A 99 -4.10 8.19 46.46
N LEU A 100 -4.48 9.42 46.09
CA LEU A 100 -4.14 10.64 46.82
C LEU A 100 -5.40 11.16 47.55
N ALA A 101 -5.21 11.57 48.80
CA ALA A 101 -6.26 11.96 49.74
C ALA A 101 -6.99 13.26 49.35
N ALA A 102 -8.24 13.36 49.80
CA ALA A 102 -9.21 14.39 49.47
C ALA A 102 -8.95 15.75 50.17
N ALA A 103 -9.23 16.84 49.46
CA ALA A 103 -9.40 18.20 49.98
C ALA A 103 -10.89 18.61 49.92
N PRO A 104 -11.38 19.48 50.81
CA PRO A 104 -12.82 19.75 50.99
C PRO A 104 -13.41 20.58 49.83
N PRO A 105 -14.73 20.47 49.56
CA PRO A 105 -15.35 21.06 48.39
C PRO A 105 -15.61 22.57 48.54
N PRO A 106 -15.46 23.37 47.48
CA PRO A 106 -15.93 24.75 47.42
C PRO A 106 -17.47 24.83 47.28
N PRO A 107 -18.10 25.96 47.63
CA PRO A 107 -19.56 26.11 47.70
C PRO A 107 -20.24 25.97 46.32
N PRO A 108 -21.51 25.53 46.30
CA PRO A 108 -22.19 25.18 45.06
C PRO A 108 -22.50 26.42 44.20
N PRO A 109 -22.34 26.35 42.87
CA PRO A 109 -22.77 27.39 41.95
C PRO A 109 -24.30 27.48 41.88
N PRO A 110 -24.86 28.65 41.49
CA PRO A 110 -26.30 28.85 41.42
C PRO A 110 -26.96 27.91 40.40
N ALA A 111 -28.18 27.48 40.72
CA ALA A 111 -28.93 26.45 40.02
C ALA A 111 -28.97 26.66 38.48
N PRO A 112 -28.76 25.60 37.68
CA PRO A 112 -28.91 25.70 36.23
C PRO A 112 -30.37 25.97 35.88
N ARG A 113 -30.59 27.00 35.06
CA ARG A 113 -31.84 27.17 34.32
C ARG A 113 -32.07 25.89 33.52
N HIS A 114 -33.28 25.35 33.59
CA HIS A 114 -33.71 24.20 32.82
C HIS A 114 -33.48 24.45 31.33
N SER A 115 -32.35 24.02 30.79
CA SER A 115 -32.27 23.62 29.39
C SER A 115 -33.07 22.34 29.27
N GLU A 116 -34.09 22.36 28.43
CA GLU A 116 -34.91 21.22 28.06
C GLU A 116 -34.00 19.99 27.82
N PRO A 117 -34.44 18.79 28.22
CA PRO A 117 -33.68 17.58 27.93
C PRO A 117 -33.43 17.53 26.42
N ASN A 118 -32.16 17.60 26.03
CA ASN A 118 -31.74 17.32 24.67
C ASN A 118 -32.23 15.91 24.37
N VAL A 119 -33.30 15.81 23.58
CA VAL A 119 -33.82 14.56 23.09
C VAL A 119 -32.67 13.95 22.30
N VAL A 120 -32.02 12.94 22.87
CA VAL A 120 -31.10 12.08 22.12
C VAL A 120 -31.99 11.30 21.18
N GLU A 121 -32.23 11.84 19.99
CA GLU A 121 -32.82 11.08 18.89
C GLU A 121 -32.01 9.79 18.74
N LEU A 122 -32.69 8.66 18.92
CA LEU A 122 -32.10 7.33 18.74
C LEU A 122 -31.41 7.32 17.36
N PRO A 123 -30.09 7.03 17.28
CA PRO A 123 -29.38 7.09 16.02
C PRO A 123 -30.05 6.16 15.03
N ALA A 124 -30.34 6.67 13.83
CA ALA A 124 -31.00 5.89 12.80
C ALA A 124 -30.17 4.63 12.51
N VAL A 125 -30.72 3.46 12.85
CA VAL A 125 -30.05 2.18 12.63
C VAL A 125 -30.07 1.86 11.14
N LEU A 126 -28.90 1.68 10.55
CA LEU A 126 -28.72 1.18 9.20
C LEU A 126 -28.43 -0.34 9.26
N ASP A 127 -29.44 -1.14 8.94
CA ASP A 127 -29.30 -2.60 8.87
C ASP A 127 -28.87 -3.03 7.47
N CYS A 128 -27.65 -3.56 7.39
CA CYS A 128 -27.00 -4.06 6.18
C CYS A 128 -26.77 -5.59 6.25
N ARG A 129 -27.45 -6.32 7.14
CA ARG A 129 -27.33 -7.79 7.21
C ARG A 129 -27.74 -8.45 5.90
N GLY A 130 -27.01 -9.49 5.50
CA GLY A 130 -27.19 -10.20 4.23
C GLY A 130 -26.63 -9.48 3.00
N GLN A 131 -26.10 -8.26 3.16
CA GLN A 131 -25.40 -7.55 2.09
C GLN A 131 -23.91 -7.92 2.13
N SER A 132 -23.27 -7.90 0.96
CA SER A 132 -21.84 -8.17 0.83
C SER A 132 -21.12 -6.93 0.30
N CYS A 133 -19.82 -6.84 0.54
CA CYS A 133 -19.00 -5.76 -0.02
C CYS A 133 -19.32 -5.56 -1.52
N PRO A 134 -19.60 -4.32 -1.98
CA PRO A 134 -19.37 -3.04 -1.27
C PRO A 134 -20.60 -2.45 -0.57
N GLU A 135 -21.75 -3.11 -0.59
CA GLU A 135 -23.03 -2.49 -0.23
C GLU A 135 -23.12 -1.90 1.19
N PRO A 136 -22.61 -2.56 2.26
CA PRO A 136 -22.66 -1.98 3.60
C PRO A 136 -22.02 -0.59 3.67
N ILE A 137 -20.84 -0.40 3.07
CA ILE A 137 -20.15 0.89 3.07
C ILE A 137 -20.81 1.90 2.14
N LEU A 138 -21.36 1.47 1.00
CA LEU A 138 -22.16 2.36 0.15
C LEU A 138 -23.41 2.83 0.89
N GLY A 139 -24.05 1.97 1.69
CA GLY A 139 -25.14 2.30 2.59
C GLY A 139 -24.75 3.37 3.60
N VAL A 140 -23.61 3.18 4.28
CA VAL A 140 -23.04 4.16 5.22
C VAL A 140 -22.79 5.50 4.53
N ALA A 141 -22.14 5.51 3.37
CA ALA A 141 -21.85 6.73 2.62
C ALA A 141 -23.11 7.45 2.12
N ARG A 142 -24.14 6.71 1.69
CA ARG A 142 -25.45 7.27 1.34
C ARG A 142 -26.12 7.90 2.57
N ARG A 143 -26.16 7.17 3.70
CA ARG A 143 -26.80 7.66 4.93
C ARG A 143 -26.08 8.87 5.51
N ALA A 144 -24.75 8.85 5.53
CA ALA A 144 -23.92 9.95 5.99
C ALA A 144 -24.20 11.26 5.22
N ARG A 145 -24.46 11.20 3.91
CA ARG A 145 -24.82 12.38 3.10
C ARG A 145 -26.18 12.99 3.46
N THR A 146 -27.08 12.19 4.01
CA THR A 146 -28.40 12.67 4.47
C THR A 146 -28.40 13.21 5.89
N LEU A 147 -27.35 12.91 6.66
CA LEU A 147 -27.22 13.27 8.06
C LEU A 147 -26.30 14.48 8.21
N GLY A 148 -26.61 15.33 9.18
CA GLY A 148 -25.79 16.49 9.50
C GLY A 148 -24.44 16.08 10.11
N ALA A 149 -23.46 16.96 9.95
CA ALA A 149 -22.17 16.85 10.60
C ALA A 149 -22.32 16.64 12.13
N GLY A 150 -21.53 15.75 12.74
CA GLY A 150 -21.64 15.40 14.16
C GLY A 150 -22.77 14.42 14.52
N SER A 151 -23.63 14.04 13.57
CA SER A 151 -24.67 13.02 13.81
C SER A 151 -24.05 11.67 14.13
N GLN A 152 -24.72 10.91 15.00
CA GLN A 152 -24.40 9.52 15.25
C GLN A 152 -25.13 8.62 14.26
N LEU A 153 -24.42 7.62 13.74
CA LEU A 153 -24.97 6.57 12.89
C LEU A 153 -24.63 5.22 13.52
N GLU A 154 -25.64 4.37 13.61
CA GLU A 154 -25.47 2.97 14.01
C GLU A 154 -25.67 2.07 12.79
N VAL A 155 -24.79 1.10 12.61
CA VAL A 155 -24.75 0.23 11.43
C VAL A 155 -24.60 -1.22 11.88
N ILE A 156 -25.41 -2.11 11.33
CA ILE A 156 -25.32 -3.55 11.59
C ILE A 156 -24.99 -4.26 10.28
N ALA A 157 -23.92 -5.03 10.21
CA ALA A 157 -23.57 -5.81 9.02
C ALA A 157 -22.88 -7.13 9.38
N ASP A 158 -23.14 -8.17 8.60
CA ASP A 158 -22.54 -9.51 8.74
C ASP A 158 -21.51 -9.83 7.63
N ASP A 159 -21.20 -8.85 6.78
CA ASP A 159 -20.12 -8.95 5.79
C ASP A 159 -18.74 -9.10 6.47
N PRO A 160 -17.91 -10.08 6.09
CA PRO A 160 -16.61 -10.31 6.72
C PRO A 160 -15.60 -9.18 6.57
N ALA A 161 -15.74 -8.32 5.56
CA ALA A 161 -14.86 -7.17 5.35
C ALA A 161 -15.32 -5.95 6.16
N PHE A 162 -16.57 -5.94 6.66
CA PHE A 162 -17.20 -4.76 7.24
C PHE A 162 -16.35 -4.06 8.29
N ARG A 163 -15.65 -4.79 9.16
CA ARG A 163 -14.74 -4.18 10.15
C ARG A 163 -13.67 -3.32 9.48
N LEU A 164 -12.86 -3.93 8.63
CA LEU A 164 -11.73 -3.26 7.98
C LEU A 164 -12.22 -2.16 7.03
N ASP A 165 -13.30 -2.44 6.30
CA ASP A 165 -13.92 -1.50 5.37
C ASP A 165 -14.52 -0.28 6.07
N LEU A 166 -15.19 -0.46 7.22
CA LEU A 166 -15.75 0.64 8.00
C LEU A 166 -14.66 1.48 8.66
N GLU A 167 -13.63 0.84 9.21
CA GLU A 167 -12.45 1.54 9.75
C GLU A 167 -11.76 2.36 8.66
N SER A 168 -11.64 1.82 7.45
CA SER A 168 -11.08 2.51 6.28
C SER A 168 -11.98 3.66 5.80
N TRP A 169 -13.29 3.44 5.76
CA TRP A 169 -14.24 4.50 5.43
C TRP A 169 -14.22 5.62 6.47
N CYS A 170 -14.11 5.32 7.76
CA CYS A 170 -13.97 6.33 8.82
C CYS A 170 -12.69 7.17 8.62
N ARG A 171 -11.55 6.51 8.36
CA ARG A 171 -10.26 7.20 8.11
C ARG A 171 -10.33 8.13 6.89
N SER A 172 -10.96 7.70 5.81
CA SER A 172 -11.07 8.48 4.56
C SER A 172 -12.12 9.59 4.62
N SER A 173 -13.23 9.39 5.32
CA SER A 173 -14.32 10.38 5.45
C SER A 173 -14.10 11.39 6.58
N GLY A 174 -13.15 11.12 7.47
CA GLY A 174 -12.97 11.87 8.72
C GLY A 174 -13.99 11.53 9.81
N ALA A 175 -14.90 10.57 9.57
CA ALA A 175 -15.80 10.08 10.60
C ALA A 175 -15.02 9.33 11.69
N ARG A 176 -15.54 9.34 12.92
CA ARG A 176 -14.93 8.66 14.05
C ARG A 176 -15.75 7.46 14.48
N LEU A 177 -15.16 6.27 14.36
CA LEU A 177 -15.72 5.06 14.94
C LEU A 177 -15.71 5.16 16.47
N LEU A 178 -16.87 4.99 17.10
CA LEU A 178 -17.04 5.04 18.57
C LEU A 178 -16.92 3.65 19.20
N SER A 179 -17.63 2.67 18.63
CA SER A 179 -17.63 1.29 19.11
C SER A 179 -17.92 0.33 17.96
N MET A 180 -17.41 -0.89 18.05
CA MET A 180 -17.78 -1.99 17.17
C MET A 180 -17.85 -3.27 17.99
N GLU A 181 -19.05 -3.81 18.13
CA GLU A 181 -19.32 -4.93 19.02
C GLU A 181 -19.93 -6.11 18.24
N PRO A 182 -19.60 -7.36 18.60
CA PRO A 182 -20.25 -8.52 18.03
C PRO A 182 -21.74 -8.57 18.38
N GLU A 183 -22.59 -8.87 17.40
CA GLU A 183 -24.01 -9.12 17.58
C GLU A 183 -24.42 -10.38 16.80
N GLY A 184 -24.38 -11.54 17.47
CA GLY A 184 -24.63 -12.82 16.82
C GLY A 184 -23.57 -13.10 15.74
N ASN A 185 -24.00 -13.22 14.48
CA ASN A 185 -23.12 -13.36 13.32
C ASN A 185 -22.76 -12.02 12.64
N ALA A 186 -23.25 -10.89 13.17
CA ALA A 186 -23.03 -9.56 12.64
C ALA A 186 -22.14 -8.72 13.56
N LEU A 187 -21.75 -7.55 13.09
CA LEU A 187 -21.10 -6.49 13.85
C LEU A 187 -22.04 -5.29 13.94
N ARG A 188 -22.23 -4.76 15.15
CA ARG A 188 -22.89 -3.48 15.39
C ARG A 188 -21.83 -2.42 15.62
N ALA A 189 -21.77 -1.45 14.72
CA ALA A 189 -20.85 -0.32 14.79
C ALA A 189 -21.60 0.98 15.07
N ARG A 190 -21.06 1.81 15.96
CA ARG A 190 -21.52 3.19 16.19
C ARG A 190 -20.42 4.14 15.75
N LEU A 191 -20.78 5.17 15.00
CA LEU A 191 -19.85 6.18 14.50
C LEU A 191 -20.44 7.58 14.59
N VAL A 192 -19.57 8.58 14.70
CA VAL A 192 -19.90 9.99 14.63
C VAL A 192 -19.39 10.54 13.31
N LEU A 193 -20.27 11.17 12.54
CA LEU A 193 -19.92 11.81 11.28
C LEU A 193 -19.09 13.08 11.53
N ALA A 194 -18.10 13.32 10.67
CA ALA A 194 -17.25 14.50 10.75
C ALA A 194 -18.08 15.81 10.72
N GLY A 195 -17.66 16.80 11.50
CA GLY A 195 -18.15 18.19 11.40
C GLY A 195 -17.79 18.84 10.05
N PRO A 196 -18.33 20.02 9.67
CA PRO A 196 -17.99 20.70 8.42
C PRO A 196 -16.54 21.22 8.34
N GLY A 197 -15.64 20.80 9.24
CA GLY A 197 -14.28 21.33 9.36
C GLY A 197 -13.18 20.28 9.61
N SER A 198 -13.45 18.98 9.44
CA SER A 198 -12.41 17.95 9.59
C SER A 198 -12.35 16.93 8.44
N ALA A 199 -13.02 17.21 7.33
CA ALA A 199 -12.73 16.48 6.10
C ALA A 199 -11.34 16.91 5.63
N SER A 200 -10.34 16.04 5.77
CA SER A 200 -9.32 15.96 4.72
C SER A 200 -10.11 15.85 3.43
N ALA A 201 -9.96 16.81 2.52
CA ALA A 201 -10.66 16.80 1.26
C ALA A 201 -10.55 15.38 0.66
N PRO A 202 -11.63 14.82 0.10
CA PRO A 202 -11.50 13.58 -0.64
C PRO A 202 -10.37 13.79 -1.65
N VAL A 203 -9.35 12.92 -1.64
CA VAL A 203 -8.46 12.81 -2.80
C VAL A 203 -9.42 12.66 -3.97
N PRO A 204 -9.45 13.61 -4.93
CA PRO A 204 -10.41 13.53 -6.00
C PRO A 204 -10.15 12.19 -6.66
N ALA A 205 -11.14 11.30 -6.62
CA ALA A 205 -11.20 10.19 -7.54
C ALA A 205 -10.91 10.81 -8.91
N ALA A 206 -9.88 10.30 -9.58
CA ALA A 206 -9.56 10.73 -10.93
C ALA A 206 -10.84 10.53 -11.76
N ARG A 207 -11.62 11.61 -11.92
CA ARG A 207 -12.60 11.67 -12.98
C ARG A 207 -11.74 11.56 -14.24
N PRO A 208 -12.08 10.69 -15.20
CA PRO A 208 -11.67 10.99 -16.56
C PRO A 208 -12.33 12.33 -16.85
N VAL A 209 -11.55 13.40 -16.75
CA VAL A 209 -11.97 14.70 -17.23
C VAL A 209 -11.90 14.54 -18.73
N SER A 210 -13.03 14.17 -19.34
CA SER A 210 -13.24 14.45 -20.76
C SER A 210 -13.32 15.97 -20.86
N VAL A 211 -12.16 16.60 -21.02
CA VAL A 211 -12.07 17.94 -21.57
C VAL A 211 -12.20 17.73 -23.07
N ALA A 212 -13.30 18.22 -23.65
CA ALA A 212 -13.40 18.32 -25.11
C ALA A 212 -12.17 19.11 -25.63
N PRO A 213 -11.56 18.69 -26.74
CA PRO A 213 -10.29 19.25 -27.18
C PRO A 213 -10.48 20.73 -27.53
N SER A 214 -9.84 21.61 -26.75
CA SER A 214 -9.44 22.91 -27.25
C SER A 214 -8.07 22.73 -27.88
N ASP A 215 -7.93 23.05 -29.17
CA ASP A 215 -6.77 22.81 -30.05
C ASP A 215 -5.43 23.47 -29.63
N ALA A 216 -5.30 23.96 -28.40
CA ALA A 216 -4.12 24.70 -27.92
C ALA A 216 -3.15 23.87 -27.05
N SER A 217 -3.42 22.59 -26.78
CA SER A 217 -2.71 21.82 -25.73
C SER A 217 -2.11 20.49 -26.20
N VAL A 218 -1.88 20.28 -27.50
CA VAL A 218 -1.35 19.01 -28.04
C VAL A 218 0.06 19.18 -28.61
N ILE A 219 1.02 18.41 -28.08
CA ILE A 219 2.39 18.28 -28.62
C ILE A 219 2.47 16.94 -29.36
N SER A 220 2.31 16.96 -30.68
CA SER A 220 2.52 15.77 -31.50
C SER A 220 3.99 15.60 -31.87
N LEU A 221 4.58 14.47 -31.49
CA LEU A 221 5.92 14.01 -31.88
C LEU A 221 5.84 12.89 -32.93
N GLN A 222 4.70 12.76 -33.60
CA GLN A 222 4.51 11.79 -34.66
C GLN A 222 5.44 12.12 -35.85
N GLY A 223 6.09 11.09 -36.40
CA GLY A 223 7.09 11.21 -37.48
C GLY A 223 8.45 11.79 -37.04
N VAL A 224 8.66 12.06 -35.75
CA VAL A 224 9.93 12.62 -35.23
C VAL A 224 10.90 11.48 -34.88
N ALA A 225 12.15 11.59 -35.35
CA ALA A 225 13.21 10.62 -35.06
C ALA A 225 13.48 10.54 -33.54
N PRO A 226 13.76 9.35 -32.95
CA PRO A 226 13.91 9.18 -31.51
C PRO A 226 14.90 10.13 -30.83
N SER A 227 16.02 10.47 -31.49
CA SER A 227 17.03 11.40 -30.97
C SER A 227 16.52 12.83 -30.77
N ASP A 228 15.51 13.22 -31.54
CA ASP A 228 15.06 14.62 -31.64
C ASP A 228 13.79 14.87 -30.81
N ARG A 229 13.20 13.81 -30.24
CA ARG A 229 11.94 13.86 -29.50
C ARG A 229 12.04 14.66 -28.21
N VAL A 230 13.08 14.44 -27.39
CA VAL A 230 13.26 15.18 -26.13
C VAL A 230 13.57 16.67 -26.39
N PRO A 231 14.53 17.02 -27.28
CA PRO A 231 14.79 18.43 -27.61
C PRO A 231 13.56 19.17 -28.15
N LEU A 232 12.78 18.53 -29.03
CA LEU A 232 11.57 19.13 -29.59
C LEU A 232 10.45 19.25 -28.55
N LEU A 233 10.34 18.28 -27.64
CA LEU A 233 9.40 18.31 -26.54
C LEU A 233 9.72 19.46 -25.56
N GLU A 234 11.00 19.64 -25.20
CA GLU A 234 11.47 20.76 -24.38
C GLU A 234 11.20 22.11 -25.05
N GLN A 235 11.54 22.24 -26.33
CA GLN A 235 11.31 23.47 -27.10
C GLN A 235 9.82 23.85 -27.13
N ARG A 236 8.93 22.88 -27.32
CA ARG A 236 7.48 23.11 -27.40
C ARG A 236 6.84 23.30 -26.03
N ALA A 237 7.33 22.66 -24.99
CA ALA A 237 6.87 22.88 -23.63
C ALA A 237 7.28 24.26 -23.10
N ALA A 238 8.47 24.77 -23.48
CA ALA A 238 9.00 26.05 -23.02
C ALA A 238 8.16 27.28 -23.44
N VAL A 239 7.36 27.18 -24.50
CA VAL A 239 6.50 28.28 -24.97
C VAL A 239 5.09 28.26 -24.33
N LEU A 240 4.80 27.26 -23.50
CA LEU A 240 3.51 27.07 -22.85
C LEU A 240 3.56 27.55 -21.39
N ARG A 241 2.43 28.07 -20.89
CA ARG A 241 2.37 28.59 -19.51
C ARG A 241 2.50 27.45 -18.51
N GLY A 242 3.33 27.62 -17.48
CA GLY A 242 3.38 26.70 -16.35
C GLY A 242 2.01 26.48 -15.69
N GLY A 243 1.74 25.24 -15.29
CA GLY A 243 0.42 24.77 -14.83
C GLY A 243 -0.53 24.30 -15.95
N THR A 244 -0.17 24.51 -17.23
CA THR A 244 -0.94 24.01 -18.38
C THR A 244 -0.80 22.49 -18.51
N THR A 245 -1.92 21.80 -18.75
CA THR A 245 -1.91 20.38 -19.10
C THR A 245 -1.72 20.24 -20.61
N VAL A 246 -0.70 19.49 -21.02
CA VAL A 246 -0.37 19.17 -22.40
C VAL A 246 -0.58 17.69 -22.68
N ARG A 247 -1.14 17.38 -23.85
CA ARG A 247 -1.23 16.01 -24.38
C ARG A 247 -0.08 15.78 -25.34
N ILE A 248 0.75 14.78 -25.08
CA ILE A 248 1.88 14.39 -25.91
C ILE A 248 1.50 13.11 -26.66
N VAL A 249 1.70 13.09 -27.98
CA VAL A 249 1.37 11.94 -28.83
C VAL A 249 2.62 11.50 -29.58
N VAL A 250 2.95 10.21 -29.53
CA VAL A 250 4.11 9.60 -30.21
C VAL A 250 3.66 8.32 -30.93
N ASP A 251 4.24 8.03 -32.09
CA ASP A 251 3.82 6.89 -32.93
C ASP A 251 4.20 5.50 -32.38
N ASP A 252 5.10 5.45 -31.40
CA ASP A 252 5.58 4.21 -30.78
C ASP A 252 5.62 4.32 -29.25
N THR A 253 5.68 3.16 -28.60
CA THR A 253 5.66 3.02 -27.14
C THR A 253 7.04 3.05 -26.50
N ASP A 254 8.12 3.00 -27.29
CA ASP A 254 9.51 2.96 -26.81
C ASP A 254 9.94 4.30 -26.17
N PHE A 255 9.22 5.39 -26.46
CA PHE A 255 9.47 6.69 -25.86
C PHE A 255 8.92 6.86 -24.43
N SER A 256 8.16 5.88 -23.91
CA SER A 256 7.51 5.95 -22.59
C SER A 256 8.48 6.26 -21.44
N VAL A 257 9.63 5.59 -21.40
CA VAL A 257 10.66 5.80 -20.36
C VAL A 257 11.26 7.21 -20.45
N SER A 258 11.60 7.65 -21.66
CA SER A 258 12.20 8.98 -21.89
C SER A 258 11.22 10.11 -21.54
N LEU A 259 9.92 9.91 -21.81
CA LEU A 259 8.86 10.86 -21.47
C LEU A 259 8.66 10.98 -19.96
N VAL A 260 8.63 9.85 -19.25
CA VAL A 260 8.55 9.82 -17.78
C VAL A 260 9.77 10.50 -17.17
N GLN A 261 10.96 10.23 -17.70
CA GLN A 261 12.21 10.83 -17.23
C GLN A 261 12.27 12.34 -17.47
N TRP A 262 11.85 12.81 -18.65
CA TRP A 262 11.74 14.23 -18.96
C TRP A 262 10.79 14.94 -17.98
N ALA A 263 9.58 14.39 -17.77
CA ALA A 263 8.59 14.96 -16.86
C ALA A 263 9.13 15.05 -15.42
N ALA A 264 9.80 14.00 -14.94
CA ALA A 264 10.41 13.98 -13.61
C ALA A 264 11.56 14.99 -13.48
N THR A 265 12.42 15.11 -14.49
CA THR A 265 13.59 16.00 -14.47
C THR A 265 13.18 17.47 -14.48
N ALA A 266 12.15 17.82 -15.23
CA ALA A 266 11.62 19.18 -15.34
C ALA A 266 10.57 19.53 -14.27
N GLY A 267 10.32 18.63 -13.30
CA GLY A 267 9.33 18.84 -12.23
C GLY A 267 7.87 18.88 -12.70
N HIS A 268 7.59 18.39 -13.90
CA HIS A 268 6.24 18.28 -14.45
C HIS A 268 5.49 17.12 -13.81
N ARG A 269 4.16 17.21 -13.74
CA ARG A 269 3.30 16.17 -13.19
C ARG A 269 2.70 15.34 -14.30
N LEU A 270 3.10 14.07 -14.41
CA LEU A 270 2.46 13.09 -15.30
C LEU A 270 1.07 12.73 -14.73
N ILE A 271 0.02 13.01 -15.51
CA ILE A 271 -1.38 12.74 -15.15
C ILE A 271 -1.81 11.37 -15.65
N SER A 272 -1.49 11.05 -16.91
CA SER A 272 -1.84 9.78 -17.54
C SER A 272 -0.80 9.38 -18.59
N LEU A 273 -0.69 8.08 -18.82
CA LEU A 273 0.16 7.48 -19.86
C LEU A 273 -0.57 6.25 -20.41
N ASP A 274 -0.95 6.28 -21.67
CA ASP A 274 -1.57 5.15 -22.38
C ASP A 274 -0.63 4.65 -23.47
N ALA A 275 -0.32 3.36 -23.43
CA ALA A 275 0.54 2.67 -24.37
C ALA A 275 -0.18 1.51 -25.09
N ARG A 276 -1.54 1.51 -25.06
CA ARG A 276 -2.37 0.50 -25.76
C ARG A 276 -2.58 0.81 -27.25
N GLY A 277 -2.05 1.94 -27.72
CA GLY A 277 -2.05 2.44 -29.11
C GLY A 277 -0.81 3.30 -29.36
N PRO A 278 -0.84 4.35 -30.22
CA PRO A 278 0.22 5.36 -30.20
C PRO A 278 0.37 5.88 -28.76
N LEU A 279 1.60 6.11 -28.32
CA LEU A 279 1.87 6.53 -26.95
C LEU A 279 1.25 7.90 -26.73
N GLU A 280 0.25 7.96 -25.85
CA GLU A 280 -0.40 9.20 -25.44
C GLU A 280 -0.12 9.45 -23.97
N ALA A 281 0.34 10.66 -23.64
CA ALA A 281 0.58 11.08 -22.28
C ALA A 281 -0.07 12.43 -22.00
N GLU A 282 -0.67 12.61 -20.83
CA GLU A 282 -1.07 13.92 -20.33
C GLU A 282 -0.12 14.37 -19.22
N VAL A 283 0.50 15.53 -19.41
CA VAL A 283 1.49 16.10 -18.49
C VAL A 283 1.07 17.50 -18.12
N GLN A 284 1.00 17.81 -16.83
CA GLN A 284 0.85 19.18 -16.35
C GLN A 284 2.24 19.81 -16.17
N LEU A 285 2.52 20.87 -16.92
CA LEU A 285 3.79 21.58 -16.86
C LEU A 285 3.98 22.24 -15.49
N ALA A 286 5.21 22.25 -14.99
CA ALA A 286 5.57 22.92 -13.74
C ALA A 286 5.33 24.43 -13.88
N ALA A 287 4.84 25.08 -12.81
CA ALA A 287 4.84 26.54 -12.75
C ALA A 287 6.30 27.04 -12.68
N ASP A 288 6.63 28.13 -13.39
CA ASP A 288 7.96 28.73 -13.28
C ASP A 288 8.29 28.98 -11.80
N PRO A 289 9.51 28.64 -11.33
CA PRO A 289 9.91 28.94 -9.96
C PRO A 289 9.93 30.46 -9.77
N PRO A 290 9.41 31.00 -8.64
CA PRO A 290 9.56 32.43 -8.38
C PRO A 290 11.04 32.79 -8.23
N PRO A 291 11.46 34.01 -8.62
CA PRO A 291 12.85 34.42 -8.48
C PRO A 291 13.26 34.44 -6.99
N SER A 292 14.41 33.83 -6.73
CA SER A 292 15.07 33.71 -5.43
C SER A 292 15.08 35.05 -4.69
N THR A 293 14.43 35.09 -3.52
CA THR A 293 14.60 36.17 -2.55
C THR A 293 15.05 35.56 -1.23
N ALA A 294 16.05 36.20 -0.64
CA ALA A 294 16.90 35.74 0.44
C ALA A 294 16.18 35.24 1.71
N LEU A 295 16.89 34.35 2.41
CA LEU A 295 16.61 33.82 3.75
C LEU A 295 16.03 34.88 4.71
N ALA A 296 14.79 34.66 5.13
CA ALA A 296 14.24 35.18 6.38
C ALA A 296 14.01 33.99 7.34
N PRO A 297 14.16 34.20 8.66
CA PRO A 297 14.23 33.10 9.62
C PRO A 297 12.87 32.41 9.76
N VAL A 298 12.91 31.08 9.84
CA VAL A 298 11.74 30.22 10.02
C VAL A 298 11.15 30.42 11.41
N ASP A 299 10.05 31.15 11.49
CA ASP A 299 9.14 31.06 12.62
C ASP A 299 8.35 29.74 12.52
N SER A 300 8.56 28.90 13.53
CA SER A 300 8.04 27.55 13.64
C SER A 300 6.57 27.58 14.03
N THR A 301 5.65 27.90 13.11
CA THR A 301 4.21 27.61 13.31
C THR A 301 3.43 27.66 12.00
N ALA A 302 3.64 26.69 11.12
CA ALA A 302 2.70 26.37 10.06
C ALA A 302 2.54 24.85 9.98
N LEU A 303 1.31 24.37 10.16
CA LEU A 303 0.93 22.98 9.91
C LEU A 303 1.39 22.61 8.49
N GLN A 304 2.37 21.70 8.40
CA GLN A 304 2.74 21.07 7.15
C GLN A 304 1.51 20.30 6.60
N PRO A 305 1.23 20.35 5.29
CA PRO A 305 0.25 19.45 4.69
C PRO A 305 0.69 18.01 4.97
N ALA A 306 -0.25 17.16 5.41
CA ALA A 306 0.04 15.78 5.77
C ALA A 306 0.81 15.07 4.65
N THR A 307 2.06 14.72 4.93
CA THR A 307 2.90 13.93 4.02
C THR A 307 2.19 12.61 3.73
N ALA A 308 2.09 12.21 2.46
CA ALA A 308 1.63 10.87 2.11
C ALA A 308 2.36 9.85 2.99
N ASP A 309 1.60 8.96 3.63
CA ASP A 309 2.19 7.96 4.52
C ASP A 309 3.18 7.10 3.72
N ASN A 310 4.18 6.51 4.40
CA ASN A 310 5.16 5.62 3.77
C ASN A 310 4.54 4.25 3.43
N LEU A 311 3.39 4.27 2.75
CA LEU A 311 2.54 3.15 2.39
C LEU A 311 2.78 2.74 0.93
N CYS A 312 2.77 1.43 0.70
CA CYS A 312 2.78 0.79 -0.61
C CYS A 312 1.56 -0.14 -0.71
N THR A 313 0.70 0.08 -1.71
CA THR A 313 -0.48 -0.78 -1.92
C THR A 313 -0.37 -1.53 -3.25
N LEU A 314 -0.48 -2.86 -3.21
CA LEU A 314 -0.41 -3.73 -4.38
C LEU A 314 -1.77 -4.39 -4.61
N LEU A 315 -2.38 -4.16 -5.77
CA LEU A 315 -3.57 -4.87 -6.21
C LEU A 315 -3.15 -6.14 -6.97
N VAL A 316 -3.35 -7.31 -6.38
CA VAL A 316 -2.99 -8.60 -6.99
C VAL A 316 -4.23 -9.21 -7.63
N LEU A 317 -4.34 -9.05 -8.94
CA LEU A 317 -5.47 -9.50 -9.76
C LEU A 317 -5.18 -10.82 -10.46
N HIS A 318 -3.98 -10.94 -11.04
CA HIS A 318 -3.59 -12.08 -11.86
C HIS A 318 -3.09 -13.25 -11.01
N ASN A 319 -3.11 -14.44 -11.59
CA ASN A 319 -2.70 -15.69 -10.93
C ASN A 319 -1.69 -16.48 -11.76
N ASP A 320 -1.08 -15.80 -12.72
CA ASP A 320 0.05 -16.29 -13.49
C ASP A 320 1.30 -16.25 -12.61
N ARG A 321 2.10 -17.30 -12.66
CA ARG A 321 3.26 -17.47 -11.78
C ARG A 321 4.23 -16.29 -11.90
N GLU A 322 4.43 -15.72 -13.08
CA GLU A 322 5.31 -14.57 -13.31
C GLU A 322 4.75 -13.29 -12.69
N ALA A 323 3.45 -13.04 -12.82
CA ALA A 323 2.78 -11.88 -12.22
C ALA A 323 2.81 -11.96 -10.69
N LEU A 324 2.57 -13.15 -10.13
CA LEU A 324 2.63 -13.39 -8.69
C LEU A 324 4.06 -13.26 -8.14
N LEU A 325 5.06 -13.77 -8.86
CA LEU A 325 6.47 -13.56 -8.52
C LEU A 325 6.80 -12.07 -8.52
N ALA A 326 6.43 -11.32 -9.56
CA ALA A 326 6.66 -9.88 -9.63
C ALA A 326 5.99 -9.13 -8.48
N ALA A 327 4.72 -9.43 -8.17
CA ALA A 327 3.97 -8.81 -7.08
C ALA A 327 4.66 -9.02 -5.73
N LEU A 328 5.09 -10.26 -5.45
CA LEU A 328 5.75 -10.61 -4.19
C LEU A 328 7.16 -10.02 -4.11
N LEU A 329 7.94 -10.05 -5.19
CA LEU A 329 9.26 -9.44 -5.26
C LEU A 329 9.19 -7.94 -4.94
N VAL A 330 8.25 -7.23 -5.56
CA VAL A 330 8.03 -5.80 -5.31
C VAL A 330 7.52 -5.56 -3.89
N GLY A 331 6.58 -6.36 -3.40
CA GLY A 331 6.03 -6.22 -2.05
C GLY A 331 7.08 -6.43 -0.96
N VAL A 332 7.88 -7.49 -1.07
CA VAL A 332 8.96 -7.82 -0.15
C VAL A 332 10.09 -6.80 -0.22
N GLY A 333 10.44 -6.34 -1.43
CA GLY A 333 11.43 -5.28 -1.63
C GLY A 333 10.99 -3.94 -1.03
N ALA A 334 9.73 -3.54 -1.22
CA ALA A 334 9.16 -2.33 -0.63
C ALA A 334 9.18 -2.41 0.92
N ALA A 335 8.80 -3.56 1.48
CA ALA A 335 8.83 -3.77 2.92
C ALA A 335 10.27 -3.73 3.48
N ALA A 336 11.24 -4.31 2.77
CA ALA A 336 12.64 -4.25 3.15
C ALA A 336 13.19 -2.81 3.18
N GLN A 337 12.63 -1.93 2.34
CA GLN A 337 12.90 -0.49 2.31
C GLN A 337 12.12 0.31 3.37
N GLY A 338 11.43 -0.37 4.29
CA GLY A 338 10.71 0.27 5.40
C GLY A 338 9.34 0.82 5.04
N MET A 339 8.79 0.48 3.89
CA MET A 339 7.40 0.83 3.55
C MET A 339 6.41 -0.09 4.30
N ASP A 340 5.28 0.44 4.75
CA ASP A 340 4.14 -0.37 5.19
C ASP A 340 3.39 -0.85 3.95
N VAL A 341 3.44 -2.16 3.71
CA VAL A 341 2.95 -2.77 2.47
C VAL A 341 1.62 -3.48 2.71
N MET A 342 0.61 -3.12 1.93
CA MET A 342 -0.64 -3.87 1.79
C MET A 342 -0.67 -4.57 0.43
N MET A 343 -0.84 -5.89 0.41
CA MET A 343 -1.15 -6.66 -0.80
C MET A 343 -2.61 -7.10 -0.76
N PHE A 344 -3.42 -6.53 -1.66
CA PHE A 344 -4.84 -6.81 -1.78
C PHE A 344 -5.09 -7.85 -2.87
N PHE A 345 -5.46 -9.07 -2.47
CA PHE A 345 -5.69 -10.20 -3.37
C PHE A 345 -7.16 -10.27 -3.78
N THR A 346 -7.40 -10.11 -5.08
CA THR A 346 -8.73 -10.08 -5.67
C THR A 346 -8.80 -10.99 -6.90
N PHE A 347 -10.01 -11.39 -7.28
CA PHE A 347 -10.26 -12.34 -8.38
C PHE A 347 -9.26 -13.51 -8.40
N TRP A 348 -8.53 -13.69 -9.50
CA TRP A 348 -7.66 -14.85 -9.69
C TRP A 348 -6.51 -14.88 -8.68
N GLY A 349 -5.92 -13.73 -8.35
CA GLY A 349 -4.82 -13.63 -7.39
C GLY A 349 -5.17 -14.16 -6.00
N LEU A 350 -6.45 -14.20 -5.62
CA LEU A 350 -6.93 -14.82 -4.39
C LEU A 350 -6.57 -16.32 -4.29
N ASN A 351 -6.41 -17.01 -5.42
CA ASN A 351 -6.05 -18.43 -5.43
C ASN A 351 -4.66 -18.71 -4.85
N LEU A 352 -3.77 -17.72 -4.84
CA LEU A 352 -2.46 -17.81 -4.20
C LEU A 352 -2.58 -18.02 -2.69
N LEU A 353 -3.60 -17.45 -2.05
CA LEU A 353 -3.79 -17.53 -0.59
C LEU A 353 -4.38 -18.88 -0.13
N ARG A 354 -4.88 -19.70 -1.06
CA ARG A 354 -5.53 -20.99 -0.74
C ARG A 354 -4.53 -21.96 -0.11
N GLY A 355 -5.01 -22.71 0.88
CA GLY A 355 -4.28 -23.81 1.48
C GLY A 355 -4.40 -25.09 0.63
N ASP A 356 -3.46 -26.02 0.83
CA ASP A 356 -3.56 -27.37 0.26
C ASP A 356 -4.75 -28.12 0.88
N ASP A 357 -4.93 -27.97 2.20
CA ASP A 357 -6.02 -28.57 2.98
C ASP A 357 -6.95 -27.52 3.59
N PRO A 358 -8.23 -27.85 3.82
CA PRO A 358 -9.16 -26.96 4.51
C PRO A 358 -8.72 -26.67 5.96
N ASN A 359 -8.60 -25.39 6.30
CA ASN A 359 -8.21 -24.93 7.63
C ASN A 359 -9.22 -25.40 8.70
N PRO A 360 -8.83 -26.28 9.63
CA PRO A 360 -9.74 -26.84 10.63
C PRO A 360 -10.28 -25.79 11.61
N ALA A 361 -9.54 -24.69 11.83
CA ALA A 361 -9.92 -23.63 12.77
C ALA A 361 -11.08 -22.74 12.28
N MET A 362 -11.42 -22.81 10.98
CA MET A 362 -12.48 -21.97 10.40
C MET A 362 -13.79 -22.76 10.26
N PRO A 363 -14.95 -22.13 10.53
CA PRO A 363 -16.25 -22.80 10.43
C PRO A 363 -16.54 -23.21 8.98
N LYS A 364 -17.41 -24.20 8.80
CA LYS A 364 -17.90 -24.59 7.48
C LYS A 364 -18.93 -23.57 7.00
N GLU A 365 -18.56 -22.80 5.99
CA GLU A 365 -19.46 -21.86 5.33
C GLU A 365 -20.27 -22.56 4.23
N LYS A 366 -21.50 -22.09 3.99
CA LYS A 366 -22.36 -22.63 2.94
C LYS A 366 -21.93 -22.05 1.59
N VAL A 367 -21.65 -22.93 0.64
CA VAL A 367 -21.39 -22.58 -0.77
C VAL A 367 -22.37 -23.31 -1.67
N SER A 368 -22.82 -22.64 -2.72
CA SER A 368 -23.70 -23.21 -3.74
C SER A 368 -22.99 -24.32 -4.54
N TRP A 369 -23.78 -25.13 -5.24
CA TRP A 369 -23.24 -26.18 -6.10
C TRP A 369 -22.32 -25.61 -7.20
N ALA A 370 -22.72 -24.48 -7.81
CA ALA A 370 -21.97 -23.81 -8.86
C ALA A 370 -20.64 -23.25 -8.32
N GLN A 371 -20.68 -22.60 -7.16
CA GLN A 371 -19.50 -22.12 -6.45
C GLN A 371 -18.52 -23.26 -6.11
N ARG A 372 -19.05 -24.42 -5.66
CA ARG A 372 -18.21 -25.58 -5.35
C ARG A 372 -17.52 -26.14 -6.59
N MET A 373 -18.24 -26.23 -7.71
CA MET A 373 -17.70 -26.66 -8.99
C MET A 373 -16.63 -25.69 -9.51
N PHE A 374 -16.94 -24.39 -9.50
CA PHE A 374 -16.03 -23.34 -9.93
C PHE A 374 -14.75 -23.32 -9.08
N LYS A 375 -14.87 -23.37 -7.75
CA LYS A 375 -13.73 -23.50 -6.81
C LYS A 375 -12.84 -24.70 -7.11
N TRP A 376 -13.42 -25.81 -7.55
CA TRP A 376 -12.66 -27.02 -7.83
C TRP A 376 -11.77 -26.90 -9.07
N MET A 377 -12.23 -26.16 -10.09
CA MET A 377 -11.52 -25.92 -11.34
C MET A 377 -10.34 -24.95 -11.21
N MET A 378 -10.35 -24.07 -10.20
CA MET A 378 -9.33 -23.05 -10.02
C MET A 378 -8.06 -23.56 -9.33
N PRO A 379 -6.89 -22.95 -9.61
CA PRO A 379 -5.61 -23.30 -8.99
C PRO A 379 -5.65 -23.18 -7.47
N ARG A 380 -4.78 -23.93 -6.79
CA ARG A 380 -4.73 -23.97 -5.32
C ARG A 380 -3.32 -23.65 -4.81
N GLY A 381 -3.19 -22.51 -4.16
CA GLY A 381 -2.04 -22.18 -3.33
C GLY A 381 -0.74 -21.91 -4.11
N PRO A 382 0.36 -21.63 -3.41
CA PRO A 382 1.58 -21.07 -4.02
C PRO A 382 2.33 -22.02 -4.96
N ARG A 383 2.08 -23.33 -4.89
CA ARG A 383 2.80 -24.35 -5.67
C ARG A 383 2.15 -24.72 -7.00
N GLN A 384 0.86 -24.43 -7.17
CA GLN A 384 0.08 -24.91 -8.33
C GLN A 384 -0.15 -23.81 -9.38
N GLN A 385 0.63 -22.75 -9.34
CA GLN A 385 0.48 -21.61 -10.25
C GLN A 385 1.07 -21.92 -11.62
N LYS A 386 0.27 -21.68 -12.66
CA LYS A 386 0.65 -21.89 -14.06
C LYS A 386 1.41 -20.67 -14.57
N LEU A 387 2.23 -20.88 -15.61
CA LEU A 387 2.79 -19.75 -16.34
C LEU A 387 1.70 -19.06 -17.16
N GLY A 388 1.73 -17.73 -17.21
CA GLY A 388 0.80 -16.96 -18.04
C GLY A 388 1.10 -17.12 -19.53
N LYS A 389 2.37 -17.42 -19.87
CA LYS A 389 2.81 -17.71 -21.23
C LYS A 389 3.68 -18.97 -21.24
N LEU A 390 3.61 -19.74 -22.33
CA LEU A 390 4.47 -20.91 -22.56
C LEU A 390 4.36 -22.02 -21.49
N ASP A 391 3.23 -22.13 -20.76
CA ASP A 391 3.07 -23.19 -19.74
C ASP A 391 3.17 -24.60 -20.35
N MET A 392 2.71 -24.79 -21.60
CA MET A 392 2.81 -26.04 -22.37
C MET A 392 2.42 -27.28 -21.54
N ALA A 393 1.19 -27.27 -20.99
CA ALA A 393 0.69 -28.32 -20.10
C ALA A 393 1.60 -28.60 -18.88
N GLY A 394 2.25 -27.56 -18.34
CA GLY A 394 3.13 -27.61 -17.20
C GLY A 394 4.62 -27.86 -17.50
N ILE A 395 5.00 -28.10 -18.76
CA ILE A 395 6.42 -28.26 -19.16
C ILE A 395 7.18 -26.96 -18.90
N GLY A 396 6.62 -25.82 -19.30
CA GLY A 396 7.25 -24.51 -19.10
C GLY A 396 7.44 -24.21 -17.61
N ARG A 397 6.43 -24.49 -16.79
CA ARG A 397 6.50 -24.31 -15.32
C ARG A 397 7.64 -25.14 -14.71
N GLY A 398 7.80 -26.39 -15.14
CA GLY A 398 8.89 -27.27 -14.67
C GLY A 398 10.27 -26.76 -15.10
N MET A 399 10.39 -26.27 -16.33
CA MET A 399 11.62 -25.67 -16.84
C MET A 399 11.99 -24.39 -16.08
N LEU A 400 11.04 -23.47 -15.90
CA LEU A 400 11.27 -22.23 -15.14
C LEU A 400 11.66 -22.54 -13.69
N GLY A 401 10.97 -23.48 -13.03
CA GLY A 401 11.33 -23.89 -11.67
C GLY A 401 12.75 -24.47 -11.56
N SER A 402 13.18 -25.22 -12.58
CA SER A 402 14.55 -25.77 -12.63
C SER A 402 15.61 -24.68 -12.83
N ILE A 403 15.31 -23.69 -13.68
CA ILE A 403 16.16 -22.51 -13.88
C ILE A 403 16.26 -21.72 -12.57
N MET A 404 15.13 -21.41 -11.93
CA MET A 404 15.10 -20.65 -10.67
C MET A 404 15.93 -21.32 -9.58
N LYS A 405 15.80 -22.63 -9.42
CA LYS A 405 16.59 -23.40 -8.44
C LYS A 405 18.09 -23.36 -8.73
N ARG A 406 18.48 -23.41 -10.01
CA ARG A 406 19.90 -23.36 -10.43
C ARG A 406 20.54 -22.01 -10.11
N TYR A 407 19.77 -20.93 -10.19
CA TYR A 407 20.23 -19.58 -9.89
C TYR A 407 19.89 -19.14 -8.46
N GLU A 408 19.48 -20.06 -7.58
CA GLU A 408 19.10 -19.76 -6.17
C GLU A 408 18.09 -18.60 -6.04
N LEU A 409 17.14 -18.52 -6.98
CA LEU A 409 16.05 -17.56 -6.94
C LEU A 409 14.99 -18.01 -5.94
N MET A 410 14.51 -17.09 -5.10
CA MET A 410 13.36 -17.34 -4.23
C MET A 410 12.11 -17.59 -5.06
N ASP A 411 11.36 -18.65 -4.72
CA ASP A 411 10.09 -18.96 -5.35
C ASP A 411 8.92 -18.35 -4.54
N ILE A 412 7.70 -18.43 -5.09
CA ILE A 412 6.46 -17.93 -4.48
C ILE A 412 6.32 -18.34 -3.00
N PRO A 413 6.50 -19.61 -2.58
CA PRO A 413 6.38 -19.97 -1.17
C PRO A 413 7.36 -19.21 -0.26
N ASP A 414 8.61 -19.07 -0.71
CA ASP A 414 9.67 -18.41 0.05
C ASP A 414 9.43 -16.90 0.12
N LEU A 415 8.98 -16.29 -0.98
CA LEU A 415 8.61 -14.88 -1.02
C LEU A 415 7.38 -14.57 -0.17
N MET A 416 6.40 -15.47 -0.11
CA MET A 416 5.25 -15.32 0.80
C MET A 416 5.69 -15.39 2.27
N ALA A 417 6.60 -16.31 2.61
CA ALA A 417 7.15 -16.40 3.96
C ALA A 417 7.97 -15.15 4.33
N ALA A 418 8.79 -14.66 3.40
CA ALA A 418 9.52 -13.41 3.55
C ALA A 418 8.57 -12.22 3.73
N ALA A 419 7.48 -12.15 2.95
CA ALA A 419 6.48 -11.09 3.10
C ALA A 419 5.84 -11.10 4.50
N GLU A 420 5.49 -12.27 5.02
CA GLU A 420 4.96 -12.40 6.39
C GLU A 420 6.00 -11.98 7.45
N GLU A 421 7.25 -12.40 7.32
CA GLU A 421 8.34 -12.01 8.23
C GLU A 421 8.61 -10.50 8.21
N GLN A 422 8.48 -9.85 7.04
CA GLN A 422 8.66 -8.40 6.89
C GLN A 422 7.39 -7.60 7.29
N GLY A 423 6.33 -8.26 7.76
CA GLY A 423 5.11 -7.60 8.20
C GLY A 423 4.23 -7.07 7.06
N VAL A 424 4.39 -7.57 5.84
CA VAL A 424 3.50 -7.25 4.71
C VAL A 424 2.10 -7.74 5.04
N ARG A 425 1.10 -6.85 4.94
CA ARG A 425 -0.29 -7.17 5.23
C ARG A 425 -0.97 -7.73 3.99
N PHE A 426 -1.46 -8.96 4.06
CA PHE A 426 -2.28 -9.57 3.03
C PHE A 426 -3.74 -9.30 3.31
N VAL A 427 -4.49 -8.87 2.30
CA VAL A 427 -5.93 -8.63 2.40
C VAL A 427 -6.64 -9.46 1.34
N ALA A 428 -7.50 -10.38 1.78
CA ALA A 428 -8.35 -11.16 0.88
C ALA A 428 -9.65 -10.40 0.58
N CYS A 429 -9.93 -10.19 -0.71
CA CYS A 429 -11.16 -9.55 -1.19
C CYS A 429 -12.38 -10.43 -0.90
N THR A 430 -13.26 -9.99 0.01
CA THR A 430 -14.44 -10.78 0.43
C THR A 430 -15.47 -10.95 -0.69
N MET A 431 -15.64 -9.93 -1.55
CA MET A 431 -16.51 -10.03 -2.72
C MET A 431 -16.01 -11.10 -3.69
N SER A 432 -14.70 -11.15 -3.98
CA SER A 432 -14.12 -12.19 -4.83
C SER A 432 -14.25 -13.57 -4.18
N MET A 433 -13.99 -13.68 -2.89
CA MET A 433 -14.22 -14.92 -2.13
C MET A 433 -15.64 -15.46 -2.33
N GLN A 434 -16.65 -14.61 -2.17
CA GLN A 434 -18.05 -14.96 -2.35
C GLN A 434 -18.35 -15.38 -3.79
N VAL A 435 -17.97 -14.58 -4.78
CA VAL A 435 -18.21 -14.90 -6.21
C VAL A 435 -17.58 -16.24 -6.59
N MET A 436 -16.37 -16.50 -6.08
CA MET A 436 -15.55 -17.65 -6.44
C MET A 436 -15.82 -18.88 -5.55
N GLY A 437 -16.66 -18.77 -4.53
CA GLY A 437 -16.95 -19.85 -3.60
C GLY A 437 -15.80 -20.23 -2.67
N ILE A 438 -14.82 -19.34 -2.51
CA ILE A 438 -13.66 -19.50 -1.63
C ILE A 438 -14.06 -19.01 -0.23
N THR A 439 -14.01 -19.90 0.73
CA THR A 439 -14.37 -19.66 2.13
C THR A 439 -13.11 -19.38 2.95
N LYS A 440 -13.25 -18.83 4.17
CA LYS A 440 -12.09 -18.66 5.08
C LYS A 440 -11.40 -19.99 5.38
N ARG A 441 -12.17 -21.08 5.33
CA ARG A 441 -11.69 -22.46 5.48
C ARG A 441 -10.79 -22.91 4.33
N ASP A 442 -10.92 -22.33 3.14
CA ASP A 442 -10.09 -22.69 1.99
C ASP A 442 -8.74 -21.93 1.98
N LEU A 443 -8.56 -20.92 2.85
CA LEU A 443 -7.35 -20.12 2.92
C LEU A 443 -6.35 -20.73 3.91
N ALA A 444 -5.07 -20.71 3.54
CA ALA A 444 -4.02 -21.17 4.42
C ALA A 444 -3.89 -20.21 5.62
N PRO A 445 -3.78 -20.74 6.86
CA PRO A 445 -3.67 -19.92 8.06
C PRO A 445 -2.38 -19.08 8.01
N ARG A 446 -2.52 -17.77 8.23
CA ARG A 446 -1.41 -16.80 8.26
C ARG A 446 -1.74 -15.69 9.24
N ASN A 447 -0.72 -15.15 9.90
CA ASN A 447 -0.91 -14.09 10.90
C ASN A 447 -1.09 -12.71 10.26
N ASN A 448 -0.61 -12.55 9.03
CA ASN A 448 -0.68 -11.31 8.27
C ASN A 448 -1.88 -11.23 7.31
N LEU A 449 -2.86 -12.13 7.42
CA LEU A 449 -4.02 -12.20 6.53
C LEU A 449 -5.28 -11.58 7.15
N ASP A 450 -5.74 -10.48 6.59
CA ASP A 450 -7.01 -9.83 6.88
C ASP A 450 -8.04 -10.03 5.76
N PHE A 451 -9.29 -9.69 6.05
CA PHE A 451 -10.41 -9.73 5.11
C PHE A 451 -10.91 -8.32 4.88
N GLY A 452 -10.93 -7.89 3.62
CA GLY A 452 -11.27 -6.53 3.25
C GLY A 452 -12.07 -6.48 1.96
N GLY A 453 -12.74 -5.35 1.77
CA GLY A 453 -13.49 -5.04 0.58
C GLY A 453 -12.87 -3.89 -0.16
N VAL A 454 -13.64 -3.31 -1.08
CA VAL A 454 -13.15 -2.22 -1.93
C VAL A 454 -12.82 -0.96 -1.12
N ALA A 455 -13.49 -0.73 0.01
CA ALA A 455 -13.25 0.46 0.82
C ALA A 455 -11.87 0.41 1.50
N ALA A 456 -11.46 -0.76 2.00
CA ALA A 456 -10.12 -0.98 2.52
C ALA A 456 -9.04 -0.73 1.48
N PHE A 457 -9.23 -1.25 0.25
CA PHE A 457 -8.29 -1.03 -0.83
C PHE A 457 -8.18 0.43 -1.24
N VAL A 458 -9.32 1.10 -1.49
CA VAL A 458 -9.35 2.49 -1.98
C VAL A 458 -8.73 3.45 -0.96
N GLU A 459 -8.98 3.25 0.34
CA GLU A 459 -8.35 4.09 1.36
C GLU A 459 -6.84 3.90 1.43
N SER A 460 -6.37 2.65 1.40
CA SER A 460 -4.94 2.34 1.41
C SER A 460 -4.25 2.91 0.17
N ALA A 461 -4.82 2.68 -1.01
CA ALA A 461 -4.29 3.18 -2.28
C ALA A 461 -4.27 4.72 -2.32
N GLY A 462 -5.34 5.39 -1.85
CA GLY A 462 -5.44 6.85 -1.85
C GLY A 462 -4.42 7.56 -0.95
N ARG A 463 -3.91 6.87 0.09
CA ARG A 463 -2.86 7.37 0.99
C ARG A 463 -1.46 6.89 0.64
N SER A 464 -1.36 5.90 -0.26
CA SER A 464 -0.08 5.29 -0.59
C SER A 464 0.78 6.22 -1.42
N ARG A 465 2.07 6.26 -1.08
CA ARG A 465 3.09 6.87 -1.93
C ARG A 465 3.24 6.12 -3.26
N MET A 466 2.97 4.81 -3.24
CA MET A 466 3.03 3.93 -4.41
C MET A 466 1.84 2.97 -4.41
N SER A 467 1.12 2.91 -5.54
CA SER A 467 0.06 1.92 -5.77
C SER A 467 0.27 1.26 -7.13
N LEU A 468 0.35 -0.07 -7.17
CA LEU A 468 0.62 -0.86 -8.38
C LEU A 468 -0.39 -2.00 -8.53
N THR A 469 -0.59 -2.46 -9.76
CA THR A 469 -1.47 -3.60 -10.08
C THR A 469 -0.67 -4.70 -10.73
N PHE A 470 -0.91 -5.94 -10.29
CA PHE A 470 -0.23 -7.14 -10.75
C PHE A 470 -1.19 -8.20 -11.26
#